data_AF-A0A1H6F4M9-F1
#
_entry.id   AF-A0A1H6F4M9-F1
#
_cell.length_a   1.000
_cell.length_b   1.000
_cell.length_c   1.000
_cell.angle_alpha   90.00
_cell.angle_beta   90.00
_cell.angle_gamma   90.00
#
_symmetry.space_group_name_H-M   'P 1'
#
loop_
_entity.id
_entity.type
_entity.pdbx_description
1 polymer ?
#
loop_
_entity_poly.entity_id
_entity_poly.type
_entity_poly.pdbx_seq_one_letter_code
_entity_poly.pdbx_strand_id
1 'polypeptide(L)'
;MAVTFKNIVVGREYSRPDLADIWGYKGYQAIARGVVTPRDSNIIILFVTEVKQDFQEQYQDQLDGKILKWEGPTDHFAEKRMINANKSTDQIHVFHRIRHHTDFRYLGLVHVESYKLFSNKPSRFILNAK
;
A
#
# COMPACT_ATOMS: atom_id res chain seq x y z
N MET A 1 -18.56 -3.44 6.56
CA MET A 1 -17.77 -4.69 6.61
C MET A 1 -16.36 -4.32 7.03
N ALA A 2 -15.84 -4.92 8.08
CA ALA A 2 -14.50 -4.65 8.57
C ALA A 2 -13.50 -5.57 7.85
N VAL A 3 -12.50 -4.99 7.20
CA VAL A 3 -11.38 -5.74 6.62
C VAL A 3 -10.58 -6.39 7.75
N THR A 4 -10.19 -7.65 7.59
CA THR A 4 -9.37 -8.39 8.57
C THR A 4 -8.16 -9.03 7.92
N PHE A 5 -7.06 -9.09 8.66
CA PHE A 5 -5.79 -9.68 8.24
C PHE A 5 -5.50 -11.03 8.91
N LYS A 6 -6.48 -11.60 9.64
CA LYS A 6 -6.30 -12.87 10.38
C LYS A 6 -5.83 -14.04 9.49
N ASN A 7 -6.29 -14.06 8.23
CA ASN A 7 -5.97 -15.11 7.25
C ASN A 7 -4.95 -14.65 6.20
N ILE A 8 -4.27 -13.54 6.43
CA ILE A 8 -3.27 -12.97 5.53
C ILE A 8 -1.90 -13.07 6.19
N VAL A 9 -1.00 -13.83 5.58
CA VAL A 9 0.29 -14.22 6.14
C VAL A 9 1.39 -13.41 5.50
N VAL A 10 2.27 -12.81 6.32
CA VAL A 10 3.42 -12.05 5.85
C VAL A 10 4.30 -12.94 4.98
N GLY A 11 4.73 -12.41 3.84
CA GLY A 11 5.56 -13.10 2.87
C GLY A 11 4.80 -13.98 1.87
N ARG A 12 3.50 -14.21 2.06
CA ARG A 12 2.66 -14.89 1.05
C ARG A 12 2.19 -13.94 -0.04
N GLU A 13 1.88 -14.53 -1.19
CA GLU A 13 1.37 -13.85 -2.36
C GLU A 13 -0.16 -13.95 -2.40
N TYR A 14 -0.79 -12.87 -2.84
CA TYR A 14 -2.24 -12.74 -2.94
C TYR A 14 -2.60 -11.95 -4.20
N SER A 15 -3.57 -12.46 -4.96
CA SER A 15 -4.20 -11.68 -6.02
C SER A 15 -5.24 -10.72 -5.43
N ARG A 16 -5.63 -9.69 -6.20
CA ARG A 16 -6.74 -8.80 -5.80
C ARG A 16 -8.08 -9.55 -5.69
N PRO A 17 -8.43 -10.49 -6.59
CA PRO A 17 -9.56 -11.39 -6.38
C PRO A 17 -9.50 -12.15 -5.04
N ASP A 18 -8.36 -12.78 -4.71
CA ASP A 18 -8.23 -13.53 -3.44
C ASP A 18 -8.49 -12.63 -2.22
N LEU A 19 -7.92 -11.41 -2.23
CA LEU A 19 -8.12 -10.45 -1.15
C LEU A 19 -9.56 -9.96 -1.09
N ALA A 20 -10.21 -9.78 -2.24
CA ALA A 20 -11.62 -9.42 -2.28
C ALA A 20 -12.49 -10.49 -1.64
N ASP A 21 -12.24 -11.76 -1.94
CA ASP A 21 -12.95 -12.90 -1.36
C ASP A 21 -12.68 -13.04 0.14
N ILE A 22 -11.42 -12.94 0.58
CA ILE A 22 -11.03 -12.98 2.00
C ILE A 22 -11.71 -11.86 2.79
N TRP A 23 -11.86 -10.67 2.21
CA TRP A 23 -12.48 -9.50 2.86
C TRP A 23 -14.00 -9.40 2.64
N GLY A 24 -14.59 -10.33 1.89
CA GLY A 24 -16.03 -10.37 1.63
C GLY A 24 -16.53 -9.25 0.71
N TYR A 25 -15.66 -8.69 -0.14
CA TYR A 25 -16.07 -7.75 -1.18
C TYR A 25 -16.80 -8.48 -2.30
N LYS A 26 -17.79 -7.83 -2.93
CA LYS A 26 -18.50 -8.37 -4.11
C LYS A 26 -17.60 -8.55 -5.34
N GLY A 27 -16.43 -7.92 -5.35
CA GLY A 27 -15.45 -8.01 -6.42
C GLY A 27 -14.24 -7.10 -6.15
N TYR A 28 -13.15 -7.35 -6.87
CA TYR A 28 -11.88 -6.65 -6.68
C TYR A 28 -11.93 -5.14 -7.02
N GLN A 29 -12.98 -4.69 -7.71
CA GLN A 29 -13.18 -3.28 -8.07
C GLN A 29 -13.19 -2.38 -6.83
N ALA A 30 -13.67 -2.90 -5.69
CA ALA A 30 -13.70 -2.18 -4.41
C ALA A 30 -12.29 -1.85 -3.89
N ILE A 31 -11.29 -2.62 -4.29
CA ILE A 31 -9.91 -2.43 -3.84
C ILE A 31 -8.98 -1.97 -4.96
N ALA A 32 -9.45 -1.77 -6.20
CA ALA A 32 -8.64 -1.59 -7.41
C ALA A 32 -7.63 -0.42 -7.38
N ARG A 33 -7.77 0.54 -6.46
CA ARG A 33 -6.84 1.67 -6.30
C ARG A 33 -5.50 1.21 -5.69
N GLY A 34 -4.48 2.05 -5.83
CA GLY A 34 -3.16 1.86 -5.18
C GLY A 34 -3.21 2.06 -3.66
N VAL A 35 -4.17 2.86 -3.17
CA VAL A 35 -4.41 3.05 -1.74
C VAL A 35 -5.88 2.83 -1.46
N VAL A 36 -6.18 2.00 -0.46
CA VAL A 36 -7.53 1.69 -0.01
C VAL A 36 -7.64 2.00 1.47
N THR A 37 -8.70 2.72 1.84
CA THR A 37 -9.04 3.01 3.23
C THR A 37 -10.46 2.54 3.49
N PRO A 38 -10.66 1.33 4.06
CA PRO A 38 -12.01 0.84 4.34
C PRO A 38 -12.75 1.81 5.26
N ARG A 39 -14.03 2.06 4.96
CA ARG A 39 -14.87 2.99 5.72
C ARG A 39 -14.91 2.58 7.20
N ASP A 40 -14.88 3.59 8.08
CA ASP A 40 -14.96 3.43 9.54
C ASP A 40 -13.88 2.49 10.09
N SER A 41 -12.71 2.48 9.46
CA SER A 41 -11.55 1.70 9.90
C SER A 41 -10.30 2.55 10.00
N ASN A 42 -9.46 2.18 10.95
CA ASN A 42 -8.09 2.65 11.09
C ASN A 42 -7.13 1.94 10.13
N ILE A 43 -7.62 1.27 9.09
CA ILE A 43 -6.79 0.49 8.18
C ILE A 43 -6.48 1.31 6.93
N ILE A 44 -5.21 1.30 6.54
CA ILE A 44 -4.71 1.82 5.27
C ILE A 44 -4.04 0.67 4.55
N ILE A 45 -4.48 0.37 3.33
CA ILE A 45 -3.94 -0.73 2.52
C ILE A 45 -3.27 -0.14 1.30
N LEU A 46 -1.98 -0.42 1.14
CA LEU A 46 -1.17 0.01 0.01
C LEU A 46 -0.93 -1.15 -0.94
N PHE A 47 -1.24 -0.95 -2.22
CA PHE A 47 -0.91 -1.85 -3.32
C PHE A 47 0.15 -1.18 -4.19
N VAL A 48 1.40 -1.63 -4.06
CA VAL A 48 2.56 -1.03 -4.70
C VAL A 48 3.07 -1.93 -5.81
N THR A 49 3.34 -1.35 -6.98
CA THR A 49 3.93 -2.03 -8.15
C THR A 49 5.18 -1.27 -8.55
N GLU A 50 6.35 -1.92 -8.43
CA GLU A 50 7.68 -1.29 -8.61
C GLU A 50 8.01 -0.92 -10.06
N VAL A 51 7.73 -1.80 -11.03
CA VAL A 51 8.10 -1.56 -12.43
C VAL A 51 6.90 -1.06 -13.26
N LYS A 52 7.03 0.16 -13.78
CA LYS A 52 6.40 0.58 -15.05
C LYS A 52 7.45 0.46 -16.17
N GLN A 53 7.00 0.07 -17.37
CA GLN A 53 7.81 -0.42 -18.52
C GLN A 53 9.11 0.35 -18.84
N ASP A 54 10.08 -0.38 -19.44
CA ASP A 54 11.50 -0.05 -19.71
C ASP A 54 11.84 1.27 -20.43
N PHE A 55 10.86 2.08 -20.85
CA PHE A 55 11.08 3.30 -21.64
C PHE A 55 10.74 4.62 -20.89
N GLN A 56 10.43 4.55 -19.60
CA GLN A 56 10.23 5.73 -18.76
C GLN A 56 11.34 5.84 -17.72
N GLU A 57 11.71 7.07 -17.33
CA GLU A 57 12.61 7.33 -16.19
C GLU A 57 12.24 6.39 -15.03
N GLN A 58 13.22 5.64 -14.49
CA GLN A 58 12.97 4.71 -13.39
C GLN A 58 12.43 5.47 -12.15
N TYR A 59 11.16 5.31 -11.80
CA TYR A 59 10.55 5.89 -10.57
C TYR A 59 10.62 4.86 -9.43
N GLN A 60 11.42 5.09 -8.38
CA GLN A 60 11.09 5.68 -7.06
C GLN A 60 10.36 4.77 -6.06
N ASP A 61 9.53 3.84 -6.51
CA ASP A 61 8.91 2.84 -5.63
C ASP A 61 9.82 1.62 -5.57
N GLN A 62 10.61 1.49 -4.50
CA GLN A 62 11.66 0.47 -4.39
C GLN A 62 11.58 -0.21 -3.03
N LEU A 63 11.57 -1.54 -3.02
CA LEU A 63 11.72 -2.34 -1.81
C LEU A 63 13.17 -2.78 -1.66
N ASP A 64 13.88 -2.21 -0.67
CA ASP A 64 15.24 -2.60 -0.29
C ASP A 64 15.21 -3.21 1.12
N GLY A 65 15.29 -4.54 1.17
CA GLY A 65 15.13 -5.30 2.41
C GLY A 65 13.77 -5.06 3.07
N LYS A 66 13.77 -4.29 4.15
CA LYS A 66 12.56 -3.89 4.91
C LYS A 66 12.07 -2.48 4.61
N ILE A 67 12.84 -1.71 3.83
CA ILE A 67 12.55 -0.31 3.53
C ILE A 67 11.85 -0.24 2.18
N LEU A 68 10.64 0.29 2.18
CA LEU A 68 9.88 0.60 0.98
C LEU A 68 9.89 2.11 0.77
N LYS A 69 10.52 2.54 -0.33
CA LYS A 69 10.30 3.88 -0.87
C LYS A 69 8.95 3.85 -1.59
N TRP A 70 8.08 4.79 -1.27
CA TRP A 70 6.74 4.85 -1.82
C TRP A 70 6.34 6.27 -2.20
N GLU A 71 5.80 6.42 -3.40
CA GLU A 71 5.19 7.65 -3.91
C GLU A 71 3.67 7.60 -3.72
N GLY A 72 3.13 8.64 -3.10
CA GLY A 72 1.72 8.77 -2.77
C GLY A 72 0.81 8.88 -4.00
N PRO A 73 -0.52 8.85 -3.80
CA PRO A 73 -1.45 9.13 -4.89
C PRO A 73 -1.40 10.62 -5.29
N THR A 74 -1.63 10.91 -6.57
CA THR A 74 -1.61 12.28 -7.13
C THR A 74 -2.69 13.21 -6.56
N ASP A 75 -3.75 12.65 -5.98
CA ASP A 75 -4.83 13.39 -5.33
C ASP A 75 -4.56 13.67 -3.85
N HIS A 76 -3.40 13.25 -3.33
CA HIS A 76 -2.95 13.47 -1.95
C HIS A 76 -3.90 12.91 -0.86
N PHE A 77 -4.89 12.07 -1.22
CA PHE A 77 -6.02 11.77 -0.32
C PHE A 77 -5.63 11.06 0.99
N ALA A 78 -4.58 10.25 0.94
CA ALA A 78 -4.15 9.41 2.06
C ALA A 78 -3.03 10.03 2.91
N GLU A 79 -2.43 11.15 2.47
CA GLU A 79 -1.19 11.66 3.05
C GLU A 79 -1.34 12.08 4.51
N LYS A 80 -2.43 12.78 4.83
CA LYS A 80 -2.72 13.19 6.21
C LYS A 80 -2.81 11.98 7.15
N ARG A 81 -3.41 10.88 6.68
CA ARG A 81 -3.50 9.64 7.47
C ARG A 81 -2.15 8.95 7.59
N MET A 82 -1.39 8.86 6.49
CA MET A 82 -0.03 8.29 6.49
C MET A 82 0.89 9.01 7.49
N ILE A 83 0.93 10.34 7.45
CA ILE A 83 1.78 11.16 8.34
C ILE A 83 1.38 10.98 9.80
N ASN A 84 0.07 10.91 10.06
CA ASN A 84 -0.45 10.79 11.42
C ASN A 84 -0.46 9.34 11.91
N ALA A 85 -0.15 8.33 11.09
CA ALA A 85 -0.25 6.93 11.48
C ALA A 85 0.62 6.56 12.68
N ASN A 86 1.75 7.24 12.88
CA ASN A 86 2.60 7.04 14.06
C ASN A 86 2.00 7.64 15.36
N LYS A 87 1.01 8.52 15.22
CA LYS A 87 0.33 9.22 16.34
C LYS A 87 -1.11 8.78 16.52
N SER A 88 -1.74 8.22 15.49
CA SER A 88 -3.08 7.67 15.50
C SER A 88 -3.03 6.15 15.72
N THR A 89 -4.20 5.53 15.75
CA THR A 89 -4.33 4.07 15.72
C THR A 89 -4.25 3.51 14.30
N ASP A 90 -3.90 4.32 13.29
CA ASP A 90 -3.89 3.86 11.90
C ASP A 90 -2.83 2.78 11.65
N GLN A 91 -3.23 1.74 10.93
CA GLN A 91 -2.41 0.59 10.58
C GLN A 91 -2.20 0.58 9.07
N ILE A 92 -0.93 0.65 8.65
CA ILE A 92 -0.56 0.64 7.24
C ILE A 92 -0.12 -0.78 6.87
N HIS A 93 -0.88 -1.40 5.97
CA HIS A 93 -0.63 -2.72 5.43
C HIS A 93 -0.15 -2.61 4.00
N VAL A 94 0.93 -3.31 3.66
CA VAL A 94 1.53 -3.21 2.32
C VAL A 94 1.49 -4.53 1.57
N PHE A 95 1.00 -4.44 0.34
CA PHE A 95 1.03 -5.47 -0.69
C PHE A 95 1.94 -4.97 -1.81
N HIS A 96 3.05 -5.67 -2.04
CA HIS A 96 4.08 -5.28 -2.99
C HIS A 96 4.21 -6.30 -4.11
N ARG A 97 4.43 -5.83 -5.33
CA ARG A 97 4.85 -6.68 -6.44
C ARG A 97 5.83 -5.95 -7.34
N ILE A 98 6.68 -6.71 -8.01
CA ILE A 98 7.67 -6.13 -8.91
C ILE A 98 7.03 -5.73 -10.24
N ARG A 99 6.22 -6.60 -10.84
CA ARG A 99 5.67 -6.41 -12.20
C ARG A 99 4.15 -6.38 -12.21
N HIS A 100 3.59 -5.70 -13.20
CA HIS A 100 2.15 -5.78 -13.48
C HIS A 100 1.76 -7.24 -13.77
N HIS A 101 0.53 -7.60 -13.39
CA HIS A 101 -0.09 -8.92 -13.57
C HIS A 101 0.51 -10.08 -12.77
N THR A 102 1.42 -9.82 -11.83
CA THR A 102 1.74 -10.81 -10.79
C THR A 102 0.92 -10.56 -9.52
N ASP A 103 0.86 -11.57 -8.68
CA ASP A 103 0.31 -11.47 -7.34
C ASP A 103 1.14 -10.53 -6.47
N PHE A 104 0.52 -10.02 -5.42
CA PHE A 104 1.17 -9.15 -4.45
C PHE A 104 1.66 -9.96 -3.27
N ARG A 105 2.94 -9.81 -2.95
CA ARG A 105 3.51 -10.28 -1.70
C ARG A 105 3.08 -9.34 -0.57
N TYR A 106 2.46 -9.89 0.46
CA TYR A 106 2.11 -9.14 1.66
C TYR A 106 3.34 -8.90 2.53
N LEU A 107 3.71 -7.64 2.74
CA LEU A 107 4.88 -7.27 3.56
C LEU A 107 4.54 -7.12 5.05
N GLY A 108 3.25 -7.10 5.41
CA GLY A 108 2.83 -6.90 6.78
C GLY A 108 2.52 -5.45 7.12
N LEU A 109 2.57 -5.17 8.42
CA LEU A 109 2.44 -3.83 8.97
C LEU A 109 3.73 -3.05 8.78
N VAL A 110 3.60 -1.83 8.27
CA VAL A 110 4.70 -0.89 8.12
C VAL A 110 4.44 0.38 8.94
N HIS A 111 5.49 1.14 9.18
CA HIS A 111 5.40 2.48 9.76
C HIS A 111 6.06 3.50 8.84
N VAL A 112 5.61 4.75 8.91
CA VAL A 112 6.25 5.85 8.18
C VAL A 112 7.50 6.26 8.94
N GLU A 113 8.66 6.01 8.36
CA GLU A 113 9.95 6.40 8.92
C GLU A 113 10.25 7.87 8.60
N SER A 114 10.01 8.29 7.36
CA SER A 114 10.11 9.69 6.96
C SER A 114 9.22 9.99 5.75
N TYR A 115 8.99 11.27 5.48
CA TYR A 115 8.19 11.70 4.33
C TYR A 115 8.66 13.06 3.80
N LYS A 116 8.38 13.31 2.53
CA LYS A 116 8.57 14.60 1.87
C LYS A 116 7.29 14.98 1.13
N LEU A 117 6.64 16.04 1.61
CA LEU A 117 5.41 16.53 1.02
C LEU A 117 5.67 17.38 -0.21
N PHE A 118 4.78 17.25 -1.17
CA PHE A 118 4.72 18.09 -2.36
C PHE A 118 3.27 18.49 -2.61
N SER A 119 3.07 19.66 -3.23
CA SER A 119 1.73 20.17 -3.57
C SER A 119 1.40 20.04 -5.06
N ASN A 120 2.41 19.89 -5.90
CA ASN A 120 2.32 19.88 -7.36
C ASN A 120 2.67 18.52 -8.00
N LYS A 121 3.04 17.56 -7.16
CA LYS A 121 3.38 16.19 -7.54
C LYS A 121 3.15 15.29 -6.32
N PRO A 122 3.06 13.97 -6.51
CA PRO A 122 2.92 13.05 -5.38
C PRO A 122 3.97 13.24 -4.28
N SER A 123 3.55 13.14 -3.01
CA SER A 123 4.48 13.10 -1.89
C SER A 123 5.22 11.79 -1.82
N ARG A 124 6.40 11.81 -1.20
CA ARG A 124 7.23 10.61 -1.04
C ARG A 124 7.27 10.19 0.41
N PHE A 125 7.31 8.89 0.63
CA PHE A 125 7.33 8.25 1.93
C PHE A 125 8.43 7.19 1.96
N ILE A 126 9.09 7.08 3.11
CA ILE A 126 9.94 5.96 3.45
C ILE A 126 9.18 5.15 4.49
N LEU A 127 8.83 3.93 4.12
CA LEU A 127 8.07 3.00 4.94
C LEU A 127 8.99 1.87 5.39
N ASN A 128 8.82 1.40 6.61
CA ASN A 128 9.66 0.33 7.16
C ASN A 128 8.78 -0.78 7.73
N ALA A 129 8.99 -2.00 7.22
CA ALA A 129 8.28 -3.20 7.65
C ALA A 129 8.81 -3.67 9.02
N LYS A 130 7.89 -3.94 9.96
CA LYS A 130 8.26 -4.44 11.29
C LYS A 130 8.90 -5.83 11.21
#